data_AF-A0A671L7A6-F1
#
_entry.id   AF-A0A671L7A6-F1
#
_cell.length_a   1.000
_cell.length_b   1.000
_cell.length_c   1.000
_cell.angle_alpha   90.00
_cell.angle_beta   90.00
_cell.angle_gamma   90.00
#
_symmetry.space_group_name_H-M   'P 1'
#
loop_
_entity.id
_entity.type
_entity.pdbx_description
1 polymer ?
#
loop_
_entity_poly.entity_id
_entity_poly.type
_entity_poly.pdbx_seq_one_letter_code
_entity_poly.pdbx_strand_id
1 'polypeptide(L)'
;MKWNLFKKKPAAMVGPEPTGASRIVSKSHAEFSPPIGAFVELLPPWAIIAIAIVAVVLILTCCFCIVKKTCLKKKKGKKGKKGKGDMGMKNMKGGEKQDEDDDEEDIDMGITEEKEEEPKEKEKLGKLQFSLDYDFSDNKLTVGILQAADLLSMDSGGTSDPYVKVFILPDKKKKFDTKVHKKTLNPVFNETFHFKIPFTEMGGKTLVMSVYDFDRFSKHDVIGEVNIPMNTLDLAQPIEQWRDLDSAEKEEPEKLGDICISLRYVPTAGKLTICILEAKNLKKMDVGGLSDPYVKIHLLQNGKRLKKKKTTVKKNTLNPYYNESFSFEIPQDQMPKIQAVITVLDYDKIGKNDAIGKIWVGSKAQGTELRHWSDMQANPRRPIAQWHPLKPEEEVDATLAALTAKK
;
A
#
# COMPACT_ATOMS: atom_id res chain seq x y z
N MET A 1 -8.65 74.42 1.74
CA MET A 1 -8.01 74.16 0.44
C MET A 1 -8.26 72.70 0.06
N LYS A 2 -9.15 72.46 -0.90
CA LYS A 2 -9.47 71.16 -1.51
C LYS A 2 -9.27 71.34 -3.01
N TRP A 3 -8.55 70.45 -3.68
CA TRP A 3 -8.59 70.35 -5.15
C TRP A 3 -8.80 68.88 -5.54
N ASN A 4 -10.00 68.64 -6.06
CA ASN A 4 -10.45 67.42 -6.73
C ASN A 4 -9.89 67.40 -8.16
N LEU A 5 -9.36 66.27 -8.61
CA LEU A 5 -9.09 66.03 -10.04
C LEU A 5 -10.20 65.15 -10.63
N PHE A 6 -10.78 65.63 -11.73
CA PHE A 6 -11.96 65.11 -12.42
C PHE A 6 -11.68 63.90 -13.33
N LYS A 7 -12.71 63.05 -13.45
CA LYS A 7 -12.93 62.04 -14.50
C LYS A 7 -13.04 62.67 -15.90
N LYS A 8 -12.57 61.98 -16.96
CA LYS A 8 -13.32 61.75 -18.22
C LYS A 8 -12.65 60.75 -19.17
N LYS A 9 -13.51 59.96 -19.84
CA LYS A 9 -13.28 58.92 -20.88
C LYS A 9 -12.76 59.51 -22.20
N PRO A 10 -12.24 58.69 -23.12
CA PRO A 10 -12.37 58.93 -24.56
C PRO A 10 -13.34 57.92 -25.23
N ALA A 11 -14.07 58.42 -26.23
CA ALA A 11 -14.92 57.65 -27.13
C ALA A 11 -14.49 57.88 -28.60
N ALA A 12 -14.64 56.81 -29.38
CA ALA A 12 -14.62 56.58 -30.83
C ALA A 12 -14.24 57.70 -31.83
N MET A 13 -13.40 57.33 -32.81
CA MET A 13 -13.39 57.90 -34.16
C MET A 13 -13.67 56.81 -35.20
N VAL A 14 -14.47 57.20 -36.20
CA VAL A 14 -15.01 56.44 -37.33
C VAL A 14 -14.12 56.63 -38.55
N GLY A 15 -13.91 55.57 -39.34
CA GLY A 15 -13.41 55.63 -40.73
C GLY A 15 -14.36 54.88 -41.67
N PRO A 16 -14.49 55.26 -42.96
CA PRO A 16 -15.57 54.78 -43.84
C PRO A 16 -15.21 53.53 -44.69
N GLU A 17 -16.25 52.87 -45.19
CA GLU A 17 -16.30 51.65 -46.03
C GLU A 17 -15.54 51.74 -47.38
N PRO A 18 -15.31 50.58 -48.05
CA PRO A 18 -16.20 50.24 -49.17
C PRO A 18 -16.56 48.74 -49.32
N THR A 19 -17.86 48.50 -49.53
CA THR A 19 -18.52 47.65 -50.56
C THR A 19 -18.02 46.24 -50.87
N GLY A 20 -18.96 45.27 -50.84
CA GLY A 20 -18.88 44.08 -51.69
C GLY A 20 -19.65 42.87 -51.18
N ALA A 21 -20.94 42.80 -51.49
CA ALA A 21 -21.85 41.72 -51.10
C ALA A 21 -21.52 40.36 -51.75
N SER A 22 -21.75 39.27 -51.02
CA SER A 22 -22.39 38.07 -51.58
C SER A 22 -23.02 37.21 -50.48
N ARG A 23 -24.27 36.85 -50.77
CA ARG A 23 -25.34 36.31 -49.94
C ARG A 23 -25.26 34.79 -49.94
N ILE A 24 -25.17 34.12 -48.78
CA ILE A 24 -25.60 32.71 -48.68
C ILE A 24 -26.40 32.48 -47.39
N VAL A 25 -27.52 31.81 -47.63
CA VAL A 25 -28.69 31.53 -46.81
C VAL A 25 -28.38 30.69 -45.57
N SER A 26 -29.03 31.06 -44.47
CA SER A 26 -29.18 30.30 -43.23
C SER A 26 -29.92 28.97 -43.43
N LYS A 27 -29.35 27.86 -42.95
CA LYS A 27 -30.11 26.66 -42.59
C LYS A 27 -29.67 26.13 -41.22
N SER A 28 -30.68 26.00 -40.36
CA SER A 28 -30.68 25.35 -39.06
C SER A 28 -30.19 23.90 -39.14
N HIS A 29 -29.27 23.50 -38.24
CA HIS A 29 -28.98 22.10 -38.00
C HIS A 29 -29.77 21.64 -36.77
N ALA A 30 -30.80 20.85 -37.06
CA ALA A 30 -31.49 19.99 -36.11
C ALA A 30 -30.61 18.79 -35.74
N GLU A 31 -30.88 18.25 -34.54
CA GLU A 31 -30.36 17.00 -34.01
C GLU A 31 -30.49 15.84 -35.01
N PHE A 32 -29.42 15.06 -35.15
CA PHE A 32 -29.48 13.74 -35.78
C PHE A 32 -28.64 12.77 -34.95
N SER A 33 -29.34 11.95 -34.14
CA SER A 33 -28.77 10.75 -33.52
C SER A 33 -28.70 9.66 -34.60
N PRO A 34 -27.57 8.97 -34.81
CA PRO A 34 -27.54 7.85 -35.75
C PRO A 34 -28.17 6.61 -35.11
N PRO A 35 -28.80 5.71 -35.89
CA PRO A 35 -29.30 4.44 -35.38
C PRO A 35 -28.14 3.45 -35.13
N ILE A 36 -28.38 2.49 -34.24
CA ILE A 36 -27.44 1.55 -33.61
C ILE A 36 -26.81 0.51 -34.59
N GLY A 37 -26.86 0.73 -35.91
CA GLY A 37 -26.59 -0.29 -36.93
C GLY A 37 -25.31 -0.18 -37.76
N ALA A 38 -24.39 0.76 -37.52
CA ALA A 38 -23.33 1.08 -38.50
C ALA A 38 -21.87 0.99 -37.97
N PHE A 39 -21.55 0.00 -37.13
CA PHE A 39 -20.18 -0.22 -36.62
C PHE A 39 -19.48 -1.48 -37.15
N VAL A 40 -20.00 -2.14 -38.19
CA VAL A 40 -19.48 -3.45 -38.64
C VAL A 40 -18.56 -3.37 -39.87
N GLU A 41 -18.44 -2.23 -40.56
CA GLU A 41 -17.66 -2.15 -41.83
C GLU A 41 -16.35 -1.35 -41.77
N LEU A 42 -15.58 -1.43 -40.67
CA LEU A 42 -14.28 -0.73 -40.61
C LEU A 42 -13.10 -1.54 -40.08
N LEU A 43 -13.17 -2.88 -40.14
CA LEU A 43 -12.04 -3.72 -39.78
C LEU A 43 -11.65 -4.63 -40.94
N PRO A 44 -10.39 -4.63 -41.38
CA PRO A 44 -9.93 -5.55 -42.41
C PRO A 44 -10.12 -7.01 -41.94
N PRO A 45 -10.41 -7.96 -42.85
CA PRO A 45 -10.81 -9.33 -42.47
C PRO A 45 -9.85 -10.04 -41.50
N TRP A 46 -8.55 -9.77 -41.59
CA TRP A 46 -7.53 -10.32 -40.68
C TRP A 46 -7.68 -9.83 -39.23
N ALA A 47 -8.16 -8.60 -39.01
CA ALA A 47 -8.35 -8.04 -37.68
C ALA A 47 -9.57 -8.66 -36.97
N ILE A 48 -10.63 -8.96 -37.72
CA ILE A 48 -11.80 -9.68 -37.19
C ILE A 48 -11.41 -11.10 -36.78
N ILE A 49 -10.60 -11.78 -37.61
CA ILE A 49 -10.05 -13.11 -37.29
C ILE A 49 -9.15 -13.06 -36.04
N ALA A 50 -8.29 -12.04 -35.92
CA ALA A 50 -7.44 -11.88 -34.74
C ALA A 50 -8.26 -11.65 -33.45
N ILE A 51 -9.30 -10.81 -33.50
CA ILE A 51 -10.20 -10.57 -32.36
C ILE A 51 -10.97 -11.85 -31.99
N ALA A 52 -11.43 -12.60 -32.98
CA ALA A 52 -12.10 -13.89 -32.75
C ALA A 52 -11.16 -14.92 -32.09
N ILE A 53 -9.90 -15.00 -32.52
CA ILE A 53 -8.90 -15.89 -31.90
C ILE A 53 -8.63 -15.48 -30.46
N VAL A 54 -8.46 -14.18 -30.18
CA VAL A 54 -8.25 -13.68 -28.82
C VAL A 54 -9.46 -13.96 -27.93
N ALA A 55 -10.68 -13.78 -28.45
CA ALA A 55 -11.91 -14.10 -27.72
C ALA A 55 -12.01 -15.60 -27.42
N VAL A 56 -11.67 -16.48 -28.37
CA VAL A 56 -11.66 -17.94 -28.17
C VAL A 56 -10.59 -18.34 -27.14
N VAL A 57 -9.39 -17.77 -27.16
CA VAL A 57 -8.34 -18.03 -26.16
C VAL A 57 -8.77 -17.55 -24.77
N LEU A 58 -9.44 -16.39 -24.67
CA LEU A 58 -9.98 -15.89 -23.41
C LEU A 58 -11.11 -16.79 -22.86
N ILE A 59 -11.98 -17.30 -23.74
CA ILE A 59 -13.04 -18.23 -23.34
C ILE A 59 -12.43 -19.56 -22.90
N LEU A 60 -11.46 -20.11 -23.64
CA LEU A 60 -10.80 -21.37 -23.30
C LEU A 60 -10.01 -21.28 -21.99
N THR A 61 -9.32 -20.17 -21.74
CA THR A 61 -8.62 -19.93 -20.47
C THR A 61 -9.60 -19.73 -19.31
N CYS A 62 -10.72 -19.04 -19.52
CA CYS A 62 -11.76 -18.87 -18.52
C CYS A 62 -12.46 -20.21 -18.19
N CYS A 63 -12.76 -21.02 -19.21
CA CYS A 63 -13.28 -22.38 -19.06
C CYS A 63 -12.28 -23.29 -18.31
N PHE A 64 -10.98 -23.22 -18.63
CA PHE A 64 -9.94 -23.97 -17.92
C PHE A 64 -9.85 -23.57 -16.44
N CYS A 65 -9.96 -22.27 -16.13
CA CYS A 65 -9.99 -21.76 -14.76
C CYS A 65 -11.22 -22.24 -13.97
N ILE A 66 -12.39 -22.30 -14.61
CA ILE A 66 -13.63 -22.78 -13.98
C ILE A 66 -13.54 -24.30 -13.72
N VAL A 67 -13.03 -25.08 -14.67
CA VAL A 67 -12.83 -26.54 -14.52
C VAL A 67 -11.82 -26.85 -13.41
N LYS A 68 -10.73 -26.07 -13.27
CA LYS A 68 -9.77 -26.26 -12.18
C LYS A 68 -10.39 -25.95 -10.81
N LYS A 69 -11.24 -24.91 -10.72
CA LYS A 69 -11.91 -24.48 -9.49
C LYS A 69 -13.03 -25.42 -9.05
N THR A 70 -13.66 -26.15 -9.97
CA THR A 70 -14.66 -27.18 -9.66
C THR A 70 -14.05 -28.55 -9.37
N CYS A 71 -12.94 -28.93 -10.03
CA CYS A 71 -12.22 -30.18 -9.74
C CYS A 71 -11.43 -30.15 -8.41
N LEU A 72 -10.91 -29.00 -7.98
CA LEU A 72 -10.18 -28.88 -6.71
C LEU A 72 -11.06 -28.82 -5.45
N LYS A 73 -12.38 -28.67 -5.58
CA LYS A 73 -13.31 -28.64 -4.43
C LYS A 73 -13.72 -30.01 -3.90
N LYS A 74 -13.27 -31.12 -4.50
CA LYS A 74 -13.69 -32.48 -4.08
C LYS A 74 -12.70 -33.25 -3.20
N LYS A 75 -11.63 -32.62 -2.69
CA LYS A 75 -10.67 -33.25 -1.77
C LYS A 75 -10.23 -32.34 -0.61
N LYS A 76 -11.16 -31.93 0.25
CA LYS A 76 -10.85 -31.62 1.66
C LYS A 76 -12.04 -32.03 2.54
N GLY A 77 -12.07 -33.32 2.89
CA GLY A 77 -12.90 -33.86 3.95
C GLY A 77 -12.12 -34.99 4.65
N LYS A 78 -12.07 -34.93 5.99
CA LYS A 78 -11.45 -35.85 6.96
C LYS A 78 -9.94 -35.79 7.19
N LYS A 79 -9.57 -35.20 8.33
CA LYS A 79 -8.89 -35.79 9.51
C LYS A 79 -8.50 -34.61 10.42
N GLY A 80 -8.68 -34.60 11.73
CA GLY A 80 -8.99 -35.63 12.69
C GLY A 80 -8.33 -35.19 14.00
N LYS A 81 -9.14 -34.81 14.98
CA LYS A 81 -8.74 -34.39 16.34
C LYS A 81 -8.15 -35.60 17.09
N LYS A 82 -6.94 -35.50 17.63
CA LYS A 82 -6.35 -36.38 18.66
C LYS A 82 -5.38 -35.51 19.45
N GLY A 83 -5.51 -35.29 20.76
CA GLY A 83 -6.10 -36.15 21.80
C GLY A 83 -5.00 -37.05 22.36
N LYS A 84 -4.22 -36.49 23.27
CA LYS A 84 -3.15 -37.10 24.07
C LYS A 84 -3.81 -38.04 25.09
N GLY A 85 -3.33 -39.28 25.20
CA GLY A 85 -3.83 -40.29 26.14
C GLY A 85 -2.79 -41.40 26.27
N ASP A 86 -2.33 -41.58 27.50
CA ASP A 86 -1.12 -42.24 27.97
C ASP A 86 -1.28 -43.76 28.19
N MET A 87 -0.14 -44.41 28.43
CA MET A 87 0.12 -45.81 28.72
C MET A 87 -0.76 -46.42 29.82
N GLY A 88 -1.14 -47.68 29.63
CA GLY A 88 -1.70 -48.54 30.67
C GLY A 88 -0.65 -49.51 31.21
N MET A 89 -0.57 -49.64 32.54
CA MET A 89 -0.03 -50.82 33.21
C MET A 89 -0.88 -51.18 34.44
N LYS A 90 -1.37 -52.42 34.43
CA LYS A 90 -1.69 -53.38 35.51
C LYS A 90 -2.25 -52.93 36.88
N ASN A 91 -3.28 -53.70 37.25
CA ASN A 91 -3.52 -54.40 38.51
C ASN A 91 -4.44 -53.79 39.60
N MET A 92 -5.51 -54.56 39.84
CA MET A 92 -6.01 -55.10 41.13
C MET A 92 -6.46 -54.15 42.28
N LYS A 93 -7.75 -54.34 42.60
CA LYS A 93 -8.35 -54.58 43.93
C LYS A 93 -8.53 -53.38 44.89
N GLY A 94 -9.82 -53.08 45.13
CA GLY A 94 -10.44 -53.10 46.46
C GLY A 94 -10.49 -51.79 47.26
N GLY A 95 -11.65 -51.53 47.88
CA GLY A 95 -11.73 -50.91 49.21
C GLY A 95 -12.24 -49.47 49.30
N GLU A 96 -13.52 -49.35 49.65
CA GLU A 96 -14.17 -48.45 50.63
C GLU A 96 -13.58 -47.10 51.09
N LYS A 97 -14.49 -46.10 51.08
CA LYS A 97 -14.91 -45.12 52.12
C LYS A 97 -14.00 -44.00 52.67
N GLN A 98 -14.66 -42.81 52.73
CA GLN A 98 -14.70 -41.78 53.80
C GLN A 98 -13.39 -41.03 54.09
N ASP A 99 -13.35 -39.79 54.58
CA ASP A 99 -14.22 -38.62 54.80
C ASP A 99 -13.23 -37.54 55.32
N GLU A 100 -13.57 -36.25 55.16
CA GLU A 100 -13.23 -35.10 56.06
C GLU A 100 -11.73 -34.83 56.37
N ASP A 101 -11.19 -33.66 56.69
CA ASP A 101 -11.54 -32.23 56.75
C ASP A 101 -10.20 -31.52 57.14
N ASP A 102 -10.26 -30.19 57.27
CA ASP A 102 -9.38 -29.31 58.07
C ASP A 102 -8.07 -28.74 57.46
N ASP A 103 -8.19 -27.48 57.03
CA ASP A 103 -7.64 -26.28 57.68
C ASP A 103 -6.24 -26.35 58.32
N GLU A 104 -5.29 -25.54 57.84
CA GLU A 104 -4.90 -24.29 58.52
C GLU A 104 -3.75 -23.57 57.79
N GLU A 105 -3.72 -22.26 58.02
CA GLU A 105 -2.83 -21.24 57.48
C GLU A 105 -1.39 -21.35 58.01
N ASP A 106 -0.39 -20.93 57.22
CA ASP A 106 0.71 -20.13 57.76
C ASP A 106 1.52 -19.39 56.66
N ILE A 107 1.90 -18.17 57.03
CA ILE A 107 2.54 -17.11 56.24
C ILE A 107 4.07 -17.26 56.32
N ASP A 108 4.82 -17.24 55.20
CA ASP A 108 6.11 -16.52 55.16
C ASP A 108 6.67 -16.21 53.76
N MET A 109 7.48 -15.17 53.75
CA MET A 109 8.08 -14.33 52.74
C MET A 109 8.95 -15.00 51.65
N GLY A 110 8.70 -14.56 50.41
CA GLY A 110 9.69 -13.96 49.50
C GLY A 110 10.98 -14.70 49.20
N ILE A 111 11.06 -15.31 48.01
CA ILE A 111 12.18 -15.19 47.08
C ILE A 111 11.57 -15.04 45.66
N THR A 112 11.89 -13.94 45.01
CA THR A 112 11.64 -13.72 43.59
C THR A 112 12.52 -14.68 42.78
N GLU A 113 11.95 -15.79 42.34
CA GLU A 113 12.54 -16.57 41.26
C GLU A 113 12.26 -15.84 39.94
N GLU A 114 13.31 -15.22 39.42
CA GLU A 114 13.40 -14.78 38.05
C GLU A 114 13.07 -15.97 37.15
N LYS A 115 11.88 -15.95 36.54
CA LYS A 115 11.59 -16.80 35.39
C LYS A 115 12.56 -16.39 34.30
N GLU A 116 13.63 -17.15 34.16
CA GLU A 116 14.43 -17.20 32.95
C GLU A 116 13.45 -17.36 31.78
N GLU A 117 13.31 -16.31 30.98
CA GLU A 117 12.64 -16.38 29.70
C GLU A 117 13.43 -17.39 28.86
N GLU A 118 12.83 -18.55 28.60
CA GLU A 118 13.35 -19.48 27.59
C GLU A 118 13.64 -18.68 26.31
N PRO A 119 14.86 -18.76 25.75
CA PRO A 119 15.16 -18.05 24.52
C PRO A 119 14.25 -18.61 23.44
N LYS A 120 13.36 -17.75 22.91
CA LYS A 120 12.63 -18.04 21.66
C LYS A 120 13.66 -18.58 20.66
N GLU A 121 13.48 -19.83 20.21
CA GLU A 121 14.30 -20.39 19.16
C GLU A 121 14.36 -19.38 18.01
N LYS A 122 15.55 -18.83 17.74
CA LYS A 122 15.75 -17.95 16.60
C LYS A 122 15.39 -18.77 15.36
N GLU A 123 14.28 -18.42 14.72
CA GLU A 123 13.88 -18.99 13.45
C GLU A 123 15.08 -18.91 12.51
N LYS A 124 15.60 -20.05 12.06
CA LYS A 124 16.74 -20.09 11.13
C LYS A 124 16.22 -19.68 9.76
N LEU A 125 16.46 -18.43 9.38
CA LEU A 125 16.04 -17.86 8.10
C LEU A 125 16.96 -18.27 6.93
N GLY A 126 18.09 -18.89 7.24
CA GLY A 126 19.10 -19.38 6.29
C GLY A 126 20.38 -18.56 6.32
N LYS A 127 21.26 -18.80 5.34
CA LYS A 127 22.55 -18.13 5.19
C LYS A 127 22.77 -17.68 3.76
N LEU A 128 23.48 -16.58 3.57
CA LEU A 128 23.87 -16.04 2.28
C LEU A 128 25.40 -15.97 2.18
N GLN A 129 25.94 -16.48 1.08
CA GLN A 129 27.34 -16.33 0.70
C GLN A 129 27.47 -15.26 -0.38
N PHE A 130 28.38 -14.32 -0.13
CA PHE A 130 28.65 -13.22 -1.05
C PHE A 130 30.14 -12.87 -1.06
N SER A 131 30.56 -12.20 -2.12
CA SER A 131 31.88 -11.60 -2.25
C SER A 131 31.79 -10.09 -2.41
N LEU A 132 32.77 -9.38 -1.86
CA LEU A 132 32.91 -7.93 -1.96
C LEU A 132 34.33 -7.60 -2.37
N ASP A 133 34.47 -6.78 -3.40
CA ASP A 133 35.76 -6.32 -3.89
C ASP A 133 35.64 -4.84 -4.28
N TYR A 134 36.64 -4.04 -3.92
CA TYR A 134 36.63 -2.61 -4.23
C TYR A 134 37.82 -2.23 -5.11
N ASP A 135 37.50 -1.72 -6.29
CA ASP A 135 38.50 -1.16 -7.19
C ASP A 135 38.71 0.33 -6.87
N PHE A 136 39.86 0.64 -6.29
CA PHE A 136 40.30 2.01 -5.96
C PHE A 136 40.61 2.85 -7.20
N SER A 137 40.96 2.22 -8.34
CA SER A 137 41.27 2.94 -9.58
C SER A 137 39.99 3.45 -10.24
N ASP A 138 38.97 2.59 -10.31
CA ASP A 138 37.70 2.88 -10.97
C ASP A 138 36.60 3.40 -10.03
N ASN A 139 36.91 3.52 -8.73
CA ASN A 139 35.96 3.89 -7.67
C ASN A 139 34.68 3.04 -7.72
N LYS A 140 34.86 1.72 -7.74
CA LYS A 140 33.80 0.77 -8.07
C LYS A 140 33.78 -0.37 -7.06
N LEU A 141 32.65 -0.53 -6.37
CA LEU A 141 32.37 -1.68 -5.51
C LEU A 141 31.73 -2.78 -6.34
N THR A 142 32.35 -3.95 -6.32
CA THR A 142 31.91 -5.19 -6.95
C THR A 142 31.29 -6.07 -5.86
N VAL A 143 30.02 -6.39 -6.00
CA VAL A 143 29.26 -7.24 -5.07
C VAL A 143 28.87 -8.52 -5.80
N GLY A 144 29.47 -9.65 -5.41
CA GLY A 144 29.12 -10.97 -5.93
C GLY A 144 28.12 -11.68 -5.02
N ILE A 145 26.98 -12.08 -5.55
CA ILE A 145 26.04 -12.98 -4.88
C ILE A 145 26.31 -14.40 -5.39
N LEU A 146 26.87 -15.24 -4.52
CA LEU A 146 27.33 -16.57 -4.89
C LEU A 146 26.21 -17.60 -4.74
N GLN A 147 25.79 -17.85 -3.50
CA GLN A 147 24.76 -18.84 -3.19
C GLN A 147 24.12 -18.55 -1.84
N ALA A 148 22.94 -19.13 -1.60
CA ALA A 148 22.32 -19.17 -0.28
C ALA A 148 22.10 -20.62 0.15
N ALA A 149 22.03 -20.85 1.45
CA ALA A 149 21.83 -22.17 2.05
C ALA A 149 20.79 -22.12 3.15
N ASP A 150 20.07 -23.23 3.33
CA ASP A 150 19.08 -23.44 4.40
C ASP A 150 18.01 -22.35 4.48
N LEU A 151 17.54 -21.83 3.34
CA LEU A 151 16.48 -20.82 3.30
C LEU A 151 15.16 -21.37 3.88
N LEU A 152 14.39 -20.50 4.52
CA LEU A 152 13.06 -20.84 5.01
C LEU A 152 12.09 -21.06 3.84
N SER A 153 11.33 -22.16 3.87
CA SER A 153 10.29 -22.42 2.87
C SER A 153 9.05 -21.55 3.12
N MET A 154 8.77 -20.60 2.23
CA MET A 154 7.57 -19.75 2.31
C MET A 154 6.40 -20.28 1.46
N ASP A 155 6.66 -21.09 0.42
CA ASP A 155 5.58 -21.68 -0.36
C ASP A 155 4.84 -22.82 0.36
N SER A 156 3.55 -22.94 0.08
CA SER A 156 2.71 -24.09 0.47
C SER A 156 3.23 -25.47 0.01
N GLY A 157 4.22 -25.49 -0.88
CA GLY A 157 4.91 -26.69 -1.37
C GLY A 157 6.13 -27.12 -0.54
N GLY A 158 6.52 -26.37 0.49
CA GLY A 158 7.74 -26.64 1.26
C GLY A 158 9.04 -26.28 0.53
N THR A 159 8.95 -25.47 -0.51
CA THR A 159 10.08 -24.87 -1.25
C THR A 159 9.94 -23.35 -1.26
N SER A 160 10.89 -22.66 -1.87
CA SER A 160 10.75 -21.24 -2.23
C SER A 160 11.31 -21.02 -3.63
N ASP A 161 10.94 -19.91 -4.25
CA ASP A 161 11.49 -19.37 -5.49
C ASP A 161 12.43 -18.18 -5.18
N PRO A 162 13.60 -18.38 -4.54
CA PRO A 162 14.42 -17.28 -4.02
C PRO A 162 15.07 -16.42 -5.11
N TYR A 163 15.14 -15.12 -4.83
CA TYR A 163 16.00 -14.13 -5.50
C TYR A 163 16.53 -13.11 -4.48
N VAL A 164 17.69 -12.51 -4.77
CA VAL A 164 18.33 -11.54 -3.89
C VAL A 164 18.26 -10.14 -4.50
N LYS A 165 17.83 -9.18 -3.69
CA LYS A 165 17.84 -7.76 -4.00
C LYS A 165 18.99 -7.09 -3.28
N VAL A 166 19.85 -6.42 -4.05
CA VAL A 166 21.06 -5.75 -3.57
C VAL A 166 20.93 -4.25 -3.75
N PHE A 167 21.09 -3.48 -2.68
CA PHE A 167 21.07 -2.02 -2.69
C PHE A 167 21.94 -1.44 -1.58
N ILE A 168 22.25 -0.14 -1.66
CA ILE A 168 23.16 0.52 -0.71
C ILE A 168 22.42 1.67 -0.03
N LEU A 169 22.32 1.65 1.30
CA LEU A 169 21.74 2.74 2.07
C LEU A 169 22.76 3.87 2.27
N PRO A 170 22.32 5.14 2.28
CA PRO A 170 20.93 5.61 2.17
C PRO A 170 20.37 5.67 0.73
N ASP A 171 21.17 5.42 -0.30
CA ASP A 171 20.76 5.54 -1.71
C ASP A 171 19.93 4.35 -2.21
N LYS A 172 18.64 4.34 -1.87
CA LYS A 172 17.68 3.31 -2.35
C LYS A 172 17.37 3.39 -3.86
N LYS A 173 17.98 4.30 -4.64
CA LYS A 173 17.63 4.50 -6.06
C LYS A 173 18.18 3.40 -6.96
N LYS A 174 19.39 2.90 -6.68
CA LYS A 174 20.01 1.82 -7.45
C LYS A 174 19.80 0.50 -6.72
N LYS A 175 18.94 -0.34 -7.30
CA LYS A 175 18.65 -1.68 -6.83
C LYS A 175 19.00 -2.66 -7.95
N PHE A 176 19.63 -3.77 -7.59
CA PHE A 176 19.88 -4.89 -8.49
C PHE A 176 19.17 -6.11 -7.95
N ASP A 177 18.55 -6.87 -8.84
CA ASP A 177 17.89 -8.13 -8.50
C ASP A 177 18.61 -9.27 -9.22
N THR A 178 18.87 -10.37 -8.52
CA THR A 178 19.34 -11.61 -9.15
C THR A 178 18.23 -12.28 -9.94
N LYS A 179 18.58 -13.29 -10.72
CA LYS A 179 17.61 -14.22 -11.29
C LYS A 179 16.88 -14.97 -10.19
N VAL A 180 15.63 -15.31 -10.49
CA VAL A 180 14.76 -16.12 -9.64
C VAL A 180 15.08 -17.59 -9.87
N HIS A 181 15.43 -18.31 -8.80
CA HIS A 181 15.64 -19.76 -8.85
C HIS A 181 14.41 -20.45 -8.30
N LYS A 182 13.78 -21.33 -9.08
CA LYS A 182 12.50 -21.93 -8.68
C LYS A 182 12.68 -23.17 -7.81
N LYS A 183 11.83 -23.31 -6.80
CA LYS A 183 11.67 -24.48 -5.94
C LYS A 183 12.98 -24.98 -5.34
N THR A 184 13.76 -24.07 -4.77
CA THR A 184 15.02 -24.40 -4.13
C THR A 184 15.20 -23.62 -2.83
N LEU A 185 15.75 -24.28 -1.82
CA LEU A 185 16.16 -23.65 -0.55
C LEU A 185 17.67 -23.40 -0.50
N ASN A 186 18.40 -23.86 -1.53
CA ASN A 186 19.84 -23.70 -1.68
C ASN A 186 20.16 -23.18 -3.09
N PRO A 187 19.75 -21.94 -3.44
CA PRO A 187 20.01 -21.38 -4.75
C PRO A 187 21.50 -21.04 -4.95
N VAL A 188 22.01 -21.29 -6.15
CA VAL A 188 23.33 -20.85 -6.60
C VAL A 188 23.12 -19.79 -7.68
N PHE A 189 23.44 -18.54 -7.34
CA PHE A 189 23.21 -17.37 -8.20
C PHE A 189 24.42 -17.11 -9.10
N ASN A 190 25.62 -16.99 -8.51
CA ASN A 190 26.86 -16.59 -9.18
C ASN A 190 26.69 -15.33 -10.05
N GLU A 191 26.10 -14.29 -9.47
CA GLU A 191 25.86 -13.01 -10.15
C GLU A 191 26.71 -11.90 -9.52
N THR A 192 27.15 -10.94 -10.33
CA THR A 192 28.02 -9.85 -9.88
C THR A 192 27.43 -8.50 -10.25
N PHE A 193 27.30 -7.64 -9.26
CA PHE A 193 26.76 -6.29 -9.37
C PHE A 193 27.83 -5.25 -9.11
N HIS A 194 27.65 -4.07 -9.71
CA HIS A 194 28.66 -3.04 -9.73
C HIS A 194 28.09 -1.69 -9.30
N PHE A 195 28.63 -1.12 -8.23
CA PHE A 195 28.24 0.18 -7.70
C PHE A 195 29.39 1.16 -7.84
N LYS A 196 29.18 2.21 -8.64
CA LYS A 196 30.14 3.33 -8.76
C LYS A 196 30.00 4.24 -7.54
N ILE A 197 30.89 4.09 -6.57
CA ILE A 197 30.86 4.82 -5.30
C ILE A 197 32.29 5.21 -4.94
N PRO A 198 32.58 6.53 -4.77
CA PRO A 198 33.87 6.99 -4.26
C PRO A 198 34.16 6.46 -2.86
N PHE A 199 35.41 6.07 -2.59
CA PHE A 199 35.82 5.51 -1.29
C PHE A 199 35.54 6.48 -0.12
N THR A 200 35.65 7.80 -0.36
CA THR A 200 35.36 8.84 0.63
C THR A 200 33.93 8.83 1.14
N GLU A 201 32.95 8.40 0.34
CA GLU A 201 31.55 8.32 0.74
C GLU A 201 31.19 6.96 1.34
N MET A 202 32.08 5.98 1.25
CA MET A 202 31.78 4.59 1.58
C MET A 202 31.56 4.38 3.07
N GLY A 203 32.32 5.07 3.93
CA GLY A 203 32.25 4.90 5.39
C GLY A 203 30.89 5.24 6.01
N GLY A 204 30.03 5.98 5.30
CA GLY A 204 28.66 6.29 5.73
C GLY A 204 27.57 5.42 5.08
N LYS A 205 27.94 4.39 4.32
CA LYS A 205 27.00 3.56 3.56
C LYS A 205 26.89 2.15 4.14
N THR A 206 25.73 1.54 3.93
CA THR A 206 25.44 0.16 4.35
C THR A 206 24.98 -0.63 3.13
N LEU A 207 25.66 -1.73 2.83
CA LEU A 207 25.21 -2.68 1.81
C LEU A 207 24.09 -3.53 2.40
N VAL A 208 22.99 -3.62 1.68
CA VAL A 208 21.83 -4.43 2.05
C VAL A 208 21.59 -5.48 0.97
N MET A 209 21.53 -6.73 1.39
CA MET A 209 21.22 -7.89 0.57
C MET A 209 19.99 -8.57 1.14
N SER A 210 18.83 -8.36 0.53
CA SER A 210 17.55 -8.91 1.00
C SER A 210 17.14 -10.08 0.12
N VAL A 211 16.91 -11.25 0.73
CA VAL A 211 16.46 -12.47 0.05
C VAL A 211 14.94 -12.51 0.08
N TYR A 212 14.33 -12.62 -1.10
CA TYR A 212 12.89 -12.67 -1.30
C TYR A 212 12.46 -14.00 -1.91
N ASP A 213 11.25 -14.43 -1.59
CA ASP A 213 10.53 -15.47 -2.31
C ASP A 213 9.69 -14.85 -3.44
N PHE A 214 9.89 -15.30 -4.67
CA PHE A 214 9.13 -14.82 -5.82
C PHE A 214 7.76 -15.49 -5.90
N ASP A 215 6.72 -14.66 -5.88
CA ASP A 215 5.34 -15.11 -5.88
C ASP A 215 4.60 -14.62 -7.13
N ARG A 216 4.06 -15.55 -7.94
CA ARG A 216 3.45 -15.18 -9.23
C ARG A 216 2.12 -14.42 -9.11
N PHE A 217 1.39 -14.64 -8.00
CA PHE A 217 0.03 -14.13 -7.82
C PHE A 217 -0.17 -13.40 -6.49
N SER A 218 0.90 -13.18 -5.74
CA SER A 218 0.93 -12.54 -4.42
C SER A 218 2.10 -11.56 -4.34
N LYS A 219 2.13 -10.76 -3.28
CA LYS A 219 3.31 -9.95 -2.96
C LYS A 219 4.46 -10.90 -2.59
N HIS A 220 5.66 -10.61 -3.06
CA HIS A 220 6.85 -11.39 -2.74
C HIS A 220 7.15 -11.30 -1.24
N ASP A 221 7.36 -12.46 -0.62
CA ASP A 221 7.67 -12.56 0.79
C ASP A 221 9.17 -12.34 1.03
N VAL A 222 9.52 -11.63 2.10
CA VAL A 222 10.93 -11.46 2.48
C VAL A 222 11.31 -12.65 3.35
N ILE A 223 12.34 -13.40 2.94
CA ILE A 223 12.87 -14.52 3.71
C ILE A 223 13.79 -13.99 4.82
N GLY A 224 14.68 -13.06 4.47
CA GLY A 224 15.57 -12.41 5.42
C GLY A 224 16.51 -11.42 4.72
N GLU A 225 17.32 -10.72 5.50
CA GLU A 225 18.27 -9.74 4.98
C GLU A 225 19.63 -9.81 5.66
N VAL A 226 20.66 -9.35 4.94
CA VAL A 226 22.00 -9.12 5.47
C VAL A 226 22.32 -7.65 5.29
N ASN A 227 22.57 -6.97 6.42
CA ASN A 227 22.98 -5.57 6.45
C ASN A 227 24.46 -5.48 6.84
N ILE A 228 25.29 -4.90 5.97
CA ILE A 228 26.73 -4.77 6.21
C ILE A 228 27.12 -3.30 6.16
N PRO A 229 27.44 -2.70 7.32
CA PRO A 229 28.03 -1.37 7.36
C PRO A 229 29.41 -1.41 6.69
N MET A 230 29.62 -0.59 5.65
CA MET A 230 30.88 -0.60 4.90
C MET A 230 32.07 -0.13 5.74
N ASN A 231 31.84 0.61 6.83
CA ASN A 231 32.88 1.03 7.77
C ASN A 231 33.50 -0.13 8.58
N THR A 232 32.84 -1.28 8.64
CA THR A 232 33.34 -2.46 9.36
C THR A 232 34.19 -3.38 8.50
N LEU A 233 34.25 -3.13 7.19
CA LEU A 233 34.93 -4.00 6.24
C LEU A 233 36.29 -3.43 5.85
N ASP A 234 37.30 -4.28 5.83
CA ASP A 234 38.58 -3.97 5.19
C ASP A 234 38.51 -4.36 3.72
N LEU A 235 38.24 -3.39 2.86
CA LEU A 235 38.10 -3.57 1.41
C LEU A 235 39.43 -3.48 0.68
N ALA A 236 40.57 -3.53 1.39
CA ALA A 236 41.89 -3.64 0.77
C ALA A 236 42.09 -4.98 0.04
N GLN A 237 41.32 -6.01 0.40
CA GLN A 237 41.32 -7.32 -0.24
C GLN A 237 39.88 -7.78 -0.56
N PRO A 238 39.70 -8.63 -1.58
CA PRO A 238 38.42 -9.28 -1.84
C PRO A 238 37.97 -10.07 -0.60
N ILE A 239 36.77 -9.77 -0.10
CA ILE A 239 36.15 -10.46 1.01
C ILE A 239 35.17 -11.48 0.44
N GLU A 240 35.25 -12.73 0.89
CA GLU A 240 34.23 -13.75 0.62
C GLU A 240 33.83 -14.40 1.94
N GLN A 241 32.55 -14.33 2.31
CA GLN A 241 32.09 -14.88 3.59
C GLN A 241 30.62 -15.30 3.55
N TRP A 242 30.27 -16.15 4.52
CA TRP A 242 28.90 -16.51 4.84
C TRP A 242 28.35 -15.59 5.93
N ARG A 243 27.10 -15.16 5.78
CA ARG A 243 26.33 -14.47 6.83
C ARG A 243 24.99 -15.14 7.02
N ASP A 244 24.58 -15.27 8.28
CA ASP A 244 23.22 -15.69 8.62
C ASP A 244 22.25 -14.57 8.23
N LEU A 245 21.05 -14.95 7.78
CA LEU A 245 19.99 -14.00 7.44
C LEU A 245 19.29 -13.53 8.70
N ASP A 246 19.18 -12.21 8.85
CA ASP A 246 18.38 -11.58 9.90
C ASP A 246 16.93 -11.42 9.44
N SER A 247 16.00 -11.33 10.39
CA SER A 247 14.61 -11.04 10.09
C SER A 247 14.54 -9.64 9.49
N ALA A 248 14.09 -9.56 8.24
CA ALA A 248 13.99 -8.27 7.58
C ALA A 248 13.04 -7.37 8.35
N GLU A 249 13.51 -6.19 8.74
CA GLU A 249 12.61 -5.13 9.17
C GLU A 249 11.66 -4.89 8.00
N LYS A 250 10.37 -5.22 8.19
CA LYS A 250 9.33 -5.06 7.16
C LYS A 250 9.55 -3.71 6.50
N GLU A 251 9.88 -3.69 5.19
CA GLU A 251 10.08 -2.45 4.44
C GLU A 251 9.04 -1.45 4.92
N GLU A 252 9.48 -0.37 5.63
CA GLU A 252 8.54 0.64 6.07
C GLU A 252 7.75 1.03 4.82
N PRO A 253 6.41 0.84 4.82
CA PRO A 253 5.61 1.14 3.65
C PRO A 253 5.96 2.57 3.24
N GLU A 254 6.26 2.75 1.94
CA GLU A 254 6.69 4.05 1.42
C GLU A 254 5.81 5.14 2.03
N LYS A 255 6.41 6.10 2.75
CA LYS A 255 5.65 7.13 3.45
C LYS A 255 4.95 8.00 2.40
N LEU A 256 3.65 7.77 2.21
CA LEU A 256 2.82 8.50 1.26
C LEU A 256 2.49 9.92 1.74
N GLY A 257 2.78 10.21 3.01
CA GLY A 257 2.54 11.47 3.70
C GLY A 257 1.44 11.35 4.75
N ASP A 258 1.21 12.45 5.47
CA ASP A 258 0.16 12.55 6.49
C ASP A 258 -0.83 13.65 6.11
N ILE A 259 -2.11 13.46 6.44
CA ILE A 259 -3.16 14.46 6.28
C ILE A 259 -3.82 14.80 7.62
N CYS A 260 -3.99 16.10 7.88
CA CYS A 260 -4.73 16.60 9.03
C CYS A 260 -6.16 16.94 8.61
N ILE A 261 -7.13 16.29 9.24
CA ILE A 261 -8.56 16.57 9.01
C ILE A 261 -9.24 16.89 10.34
N SER A 262 -10.25 17.75 10.29
CA SER A 262 -11.12 18.04 11.42
C SER A 262 -12.53 17.55 11.17
N LEU A 263 -13.07 16.77 12.11
CA LEU A 263 -14.41 16.23 12.06
C LEU A 263 -15.30 16.90 13.12
N ARG A 264 -16.51 17.29 12.73
CA ARG A 264 -17.50 17.87 13.63
C ARG A 264 -18.88 17.37 13.27
N TYR A 265 -19.58 16.75 14.24
CA TYR A 265 -20.97 16.33 14.06
C TYR A 265 -21.91 17.09 14.99
N VAL A 266 -23.04 17.56 14.45
CA VAL A 266 -24.13 18.19 15.21
C VAL A 266 -25.39 17.33 15.06
N PRO A 267 -25.73 16.48 16.07
CA PRO A 267 -26.85 15.56 15.99
C PRO A 267 -28.20 16.25 15.74
N THR A 268 -28.47 17.36 16.44
CA THR A 268 -29.74 18.10 16.35
C THR A 268 -30.05 18.60 14.95
N ALA A 269 -29.02 18.95 14.18
CA ALA A 269 -29.16 19.43 12.80
C ALA A 269 -28.84 18.34 11.76
N GLY A 270 -28.47 17.13 12.20
CA GLY A 270 -27.95 16.08 11.33
C GLY A 270 -26.81 16.57 10.44
N LYS A 271 -25.88 17.38 10.96
CA LYS A 271 -24.85 18.03 10.13
C LYS A 271 -23.46 17.52 10.47
N LEU A 272 -22.83 16.81 9.53
CA LEU A 272 -21.43 16.43 9.55
C LEU A 272 -20.61 17.47 8.80
N THR A 273 -19.59 18.03 9.44
CA THR A 273 -18.62 18.93 8.80
C THR A 273 -17.25 18.28 8.82
N ILE A 274 -16.65 18.14 7.65
CA ILE A 274 -15.29 17.66 7.45
C ILE A 274 -14.47 18.84 6.94
N CYS A 275 -13.47 19.25 7.72
CA CYS A 275 -12.53 20.28 7.33
C CYS A 275 -11.20 19.64 6.95
N ILE A 276 -10.71 19.93 5.76
CA ILE A 276 -9.37 19.54 5.31
C ILE A 276 -8.45 20.68 5.69
N LEU A 277 -7.57 20.46 6.68
CA LEU A 277 -6.69 21.49 7.21
C LEU A 277 -5.44 21.59 6.34
N GLU A 278 -4.60 20.57 6.39
CA GLU A 278 -3.32 20.51 5.68
C GLU A 278 -2.86 19.08 5.48
N ALA A 279 -1.86 18.88 4.63
CA ALA A 279 -1.12 17.64 4.53
C ALA A 279 0.39 17.93 4.56
N LYS A 280 1.20 16.94 4.93
CA LYS A 280 2.65 17.07 5.01
C LYS A 280 3.36 15.84 4.48
N ASN A 281 4.60 16.02 4.04
CA ASN A 281 5.48 14.96 3.54
C ASN A 281 4.81 14.08 2.46
N LEU A 282 4.02 14.68 1.58
CA LEU A 282 3.39 13.94 0.49
C LEU A 282 4.44 13.32 -0.44
N LYS A 283 4.12 12.15 -1.00
CA LYS A 283 4.96 11.52 -2.03
C LYS A 283 4.95 12.39 -3.30
N LYS A 284 6.15 12.62 -3.83
CA LYS A 284 6.38 13.31 -5.10
C LYS A 284 5.92 12.42 -6.27
N MET A 285 5.01 12.91 -7.11
CA MET A 285 4.54 12.17 -8.29
C MET A 285 5.05 12.76 -9.62
N ASP A 286 5.32 14.07 -9.69
CA ASP A 286 5.73 14.71 -10.95
C ASP A 286 7.20 14.44 -11.31
N VAL A 287 7.43 14.07 -12.57
CA VAL A 287 8.78 13.96 -13.17
C VAL A 287 9.31 15.36 -13.47
N GLY A 288 9.93 16.00 -12.48
CA GLY A 288 10.60 17.30 -12.62
C GLY A 288 9.97 18.47 -11.87
N GLY A 289 8.80 18.26 -11.23
CA GLY A 289 8.17 19.18 -10.26
C GLY A 289 8.07 18.52 -8.88
N LEU A 290 7.35 19.10 -7.91
CA LEU A 290 6.97 18.41 -6.68
C LEU A 290 5.71 17.55 -6.91
N SER A 291 4.57 18.04 -6.45
CA SER A 291 3.22 17.57 -6.73
C SER A 291 2.28 18.77 -6.71
N ASP A 292 1.16 18.66 -7.39
CA ASP A 292 0.03 19.59 -7.39
C ASP A 292 -1.17 19.00 -6.58
N PRO A 293 -1.04 18.79 -5.25
CA PRO A 293 -2.02 18.03 -4.50
C PRO A 293 -3.39 18.71 -4.39
N TYR A 294 -4.43 17.88 -4.44
CA TYR A 294 -5.80 18.22 -4.06
C TYR A 294 -6.48 17.04 -3.37
N VAL A 295 -7.46 17.34 -2.51
CA VAL A 295 -8.16 16.33 -1.71
C VAL A 295 -9.58 16.13 -2.23
N LYS A 296 -9.98 14.87 -2.36
CA LYS A 296 -11.30 14.43 -2.80
C LYS A 296 -11.96 13.66 -1.66
N ILE A 297 -13.16 14.08 -1.28
CA ILE A 297 -13.95 13.46 -0.23
C ILE A 297 -15.11 12.72 -0.88
N HIS A 298 -15.18 11.41 -0.68
CA HIS A 298 -16.31 10.57 -1.05
C HIS A 298 -17.04 10.09 0.20
N LEU A 299 -18.29 10.52 0.36
CA LEU A 299 -19.17 10.00 1.39
C LEU A 299 -19.84 8.73 0.87
N LEU A 300 -19.61 7.61 1.52
CA LEU A 300 -20.21 6.31 1.25
C LEU A 300 -21.29 6.00 2.28
N GLN A 301 -22.38 5.37 1.84
CA GLN A 301 -23.43 4.82 2.69
C GLN A 301 -23.67 3.37 2.28
N ASN A 302 -23.44 2.42 3.20
CA ASN A 302 -23.51 0.99 2.89
C ASN A 302 -22.69 0.59 1.62
N GLY A 303 -21.50 1.19 1.44
CA GLY A 303 -20.64 0.96 0.27
C GLY A 303 -21.06 1.69 -1.02
N LYS A 304 -22.22 2.33 -1.06
CA LYS A 304 -22.66 3.15 -2.21
C LYS A 304 -22.20 4.60 -2.06
N ARG A 305 -21.70 5.20 -3.15
CA ARG A 305 -21.29 6.61 -3.18
C ARG A 305 -22.52 7.52 -3.08
N LEU A 306 -22.57 8.33 -2.02
CA LEU A 306 -23.66 9.25 -1.72
C LEU A 306 -23.34 10.67 -2.22
N LYS A 307 -22.23 11.25 -1.77
CA LYS A 307 -21.82 12.62 -2.12
C LYS A 307 -20.31 12.69 -2.37
N LYS A 308 -19.90 13.58 -3.27
CA LYS A 308 -18.50 13.86 -3.60
C LYS A 308 -18.23 15.35 -3.46
N LYS A 309 -17.12 15.70 -2.81
CA LYS A 309 -16.58 17.07 -2.74
C LYS A 309 -15.07 17.04 -2.99
N LYS A 310 -14.50 18.18 -3.36
CA LYS A 310 -13.05 18.32 -3.62
C LYS A 310 -12.57 19.69 -3.15
N THR A 311 -11.29 19.77 -2.77
CA THR A 311 -10.63 21.03 -2.41
C THR A 311 -10.14 21.78 -3.65
N THR A 312 -9.60 22.97 -3.42
CA THR A 312 -8.71 23.65 -4.38
C THR A 312 -7.43 22.83 -4.59
N VAL A 313 -6.81 23.02 -5.77
CA VAL A 313 -5.52 22.43 -6.12
C VAL A 313 -4.41 23.36 -5.64
N LYS A 314 -3.44 22.82 -4.91
CA LYS A 314 -2.25 23.56 -4.47
C LYS A 314 -1.09 23.15 -5.36
N LYS A 315 -0.46 24.10 -6.03
CA LYS A 315 0.58 23.80 -7.02
C LYS A 315 1.95 23.65 -6.39
N ASN A 316 2.75 22.71 -6.89
CA ASN A 316 4.16 22.51 -6.61
C ASN A 316 4.48 22.52 -5.10
N THR A 317 3.81 21.66 -4.32
CA THR A 317 4.03 21.55 -2.87
C THR A 317 3.80 20.13 -2.36
N LEU A 318 4.62 19.70 -1.41
CA LEU A 318 4.43 18.44 -0.65
C LEU A 318 3.81 18.67 0.74
N ASN A 319 3.61 19.94 1.11
CA ASN A 319 3.02 20.36 2.38
C ASN A 319 1.86 21.35 2.14
N PRO A 320 0.78 20.92 1.47
CA PRO A 320 -0.31 21.82 1.11
C PRO A 320 -1.16 22.24 2.33
N TYR A 321 -1.46 23.53 2.41
CA TYR A 321 -2.44 24.10 3.35
C TYR A 321 -3.75 24.43 2.64
N TYR A 322 -4.86 23.85 3.11
CA TYR A 322 -6.19 23.99 2.51
C TYR A 322 -7.11 24.86 3.38
N ASN A 323 -7.35 24.43 4.63
CA ASN A 323 -8.37 24.99 5.54
C ASN A 323 -9.76 25.11 4.89
N GLU A 324 -10.19 24.06 4.18
CA GLU A 324 -11.45 24.02 3.44
C GLU A 324 -12.47 23.13 4.15
N SER A 325 -13.64 23.71 4.47
CA SER A 325 -14.70 23.01 5.21
C SER A 325 -15.84 22.54 4.30
N PHE A 326 -16.24 21.28 4.48
CA PHE A 326 -17.29 20.64 3.71
C PHE A 326 -18.39 20.10 4.63
N SER A 327 -19.61 20.57 4.43
CA SER A 327 -20.76 20.09 5.18
C SER A 327 -21.59 19.06 4.41
N PHE A 328 -22.08 18.07 5.15
CA PHE A 328 -22.96 16.99 4.70
C PHE A 328 -24.13 16.87 5.68
N GLU A 329 -25.34 16.74 5.13
CA GLU A 329 -26.55 16.44 5.89
C GLU A 329 -26.67 14.92 6.04
N ILE A 330 -26.55 14.46 7.28
CA ILE A 330 -26.52 13.06 7.71
C ILE A 330 -27.36 12.93 8.99
N PRO A 331 -28.57 12.37 8.87
CA PRO A 331 -29.39 12.00 10.02
C PRO A 331 -28.65 11.06 11.00
N GLN A 332 -28.94 11.17 12.29
CA GLN A 332 -28.23 10.43 13.34
C GLN A 332 -28.38 8.91 13.21
N ASP A 333 -29.55 8.43 12.76
CA ASP A 333 -29.84 7.01 12.49
C ASP A 333 -28.98 6.44 11.35
N GLN A 334 -28.49 7.30 10.45
CA GLN A 334 -27.64 6.90 9.33
C GLN A 334 -26.15 6.96 9.66
N MET A 335 -25.76 7.70 10.69
CA MET A 335 -24.36 7.91 11.09
C MET A 335 -23.53 6.61 11.22
N PRO A 336 -24.06 5.51 11.80
CA PRO A 336 -23.33 4.24 11.88
C PRO A 336 -23.02 3.60 10.51
N LYS A 337 -23.81 3.96 9.47
CA LYS A 337 -23.72 3.40 8.11
C LYS A 337 -22.85 4.26 7.18
N ILE A 338 -22.40 5.42 7.65
CA ILE A 338 -21.61 6.37 6.89
C ILE A 338 -20.12 6.05 7.00
N GLN A 339 -19.44 6.19 5.88
CA GLN A 339 -17.99 6.16 5.77
C GLN A 339 -17.56 7.37 4.92
N ALA A 340 -16.60 8.15 5.38
CA ALA A 340 -16.01 9.23 4.60
C ALA A 340 -14.62 8.78 4.12
N VAL A 341 -14.47 8.63 2.81
CA VAL A 341 -13.20 8.30 2.16
C VAL A 341 -12.56 9.60 1.71
N ILE A 342 -11.34 9.87 2.18
CA ILE A 342 -10.56 11.04 1.83
C ILE A 342 -9.38 10.56 1.00
N THR A 343 -9.28 11.04 -0.24
CA THR A 343 -8.22 10.68 -1.17
C THR A 343 -7.43 11.92 -1.52
N VAL A 344 -6.11 11.87 -1.34
CA VAL A 344 -5.17 12.89 -1.79
C VAL A 344 -4.70 12.47 -3.18
N LEU A 345 -4.88 13.35 -4.15
CA LEU A 345 -4.48 13.12 -5.54
C LEU A 345 -3.53 14.22 -5.98
N ASP A 346 -2.65 13.87 -6.89
CA ASP A 346 -1.88 14.82 -7.68
C ASP A 346 -2.72 15.29 -8.88
N TYR A 347 -2.62 16.56 -9.24
CA TYR A 347 -3.31 17.11 -10.40
C TYR A 347 -2.35 17.23 -11.58
N ASP A 348 -2.54 16.36 -12.57
CA ASP A 348 -1.78 16.39 -13.80
C ASP A 348 -2.50 17.24 -14.85
N LYS A 349 -1.78 18.19 -15.46
CA LYS A 349 -2.33 19.00 -16.57
C LYS A 349 -2.63 18.16 -17.81
N ILE A 350 -1.88 17.07 -18.00
CA ILE A 350 -1.97 16.18 -19.16
C ILE A 350 -1.96 14.75 -18.63
N GLY A 351 -3.08 14.05 -18.78
CA GLY A 351 -3.21 12.66 -18.34
C GLY A 351 -4.25 12.47 -17.25
N LYS A 352 -4.15 11.33 -16.56
CA LYS A 352 -5.03 10.96 -15.46
C LYS A 352 -4.35 11.37 -14.15
N ASN A 353 -5.07 12.11 -13.31
CA ASN A 353 -4.63 12.47 -11.96
C ASN A 353 -4.25 11.22 -11.15
N ASP A 354 -3.03 11.20 -10.64
CA ASP A 354 -2.51 10.11 -9.81
C ASP A 354 -2.96 10.21 -8.36
N ALA A 355 -3.25 9.07 -7.72
CA ALA A 355 -3.57 9.03 -6.30
C ALA A 355 -2.30 8.91 -5.47
N ILE A 356 -2.02 9.91 -4.64
CA ILE A 356 -0.87 9.89 -3.71
C ILE A 356 -1.17 8.93 -2.57
N GLY A 357 -2.38 9.02 -2.01
CA GLY A 357 -2.80 8.16 -0.92
C GLY A 357 -4.25 8.37 -0.52
N LYS A 358 -4.76 7.44 0.27
CA LYS A 358 -6.16 7.38 0.67
C LYS A 358 -6.27 7.03 2.15
N ILE A 359 -7.27 7.60 2.81
CA ILE A 359 -7.72 7.20 4.14
C ILE A 359 -9.24 7.11 4.13
N TRP A 360 -9.80 6.47 5.13
CA TRP A 360 -11.24 6.50 5.34
C TRP A 360 -11.56 6.49 6.82
N VAL A 361 -12.55 7.28 7.20
CA VAL A 361 -13.06 7.36 8.56
C VAL A 361 -14.51 6.90 8.59
N GLY A 362 -14.91 6.23 9.66
CA GLY A 362 -16.27 5.72 9.81
C GLY A 362 -16.37 4.73 10.96
N SER A 363 -17.58 4.33 11.30
CA SER A 363 -17.86 3.47 12.46
C SER A 363 -17.29 2.05 12.34
N LYS A 364 -16.85 1.66 11.13
CA LYS A 364 -16.22 0.36 10.85
C LYS A 364 -14.72 0.45 10.62
N ALA A 365 -14.14 1.64 10.74
CA ALA A 365 -12.70 1.84 10.56
C ALA A 365 -11.92 1.11 11.67
N GLN A 366 -10.60 1.08 11.56
CA GLN A 366 -9.72 0.50 12.56
C GLN A 366 -8.64 1.52 12.95
N GLY A 367 -8.05 1.35 14.14
CA GLY A 367 -6.94 2.18 14.59
C GLY A 367 -7.31 3.65 14.79
N THR A 368 -6.45 4.53 14.28
CA THR A 368 -6.53 6.00 14.42
C THR A 368 -7.79 6.60 13.81
N GLU A 369 -8.26 6.04 12.71
CA GLU A 369 -9.41 6.49 11.94
C GLU A 369 -10.72 6.23 12.68
N LEU A 370 -10.81 5.09 13.38
CA LEU A 370 -11.95 4.76 14.25
C LEU A 370 -11.95 5.65 15.49
N ARG A 371 -10.79 5.82 16.13
CA ARG A 371 -10.66 6.70 17.30
C ARG A 371 -11.13 8.11 16.98
N HIS A 372 -10.68 8.68 15.85
CA HIS A 372 -11.11 10.01 15.44
C HIS A 372 -12.63 10.10 15.22
N TRP A 373 -13.22 9.07 14.62
CA TRP A 373 -14.66 9.00 14.40
C TRP A 373 -15.46 8.87 15.70
N SER A 374 -14.98 8.06 16.64
CA SER A 374 -15.56 7.90 17.98
C SER A 374 -15.45 9.18 18.80
N ASP A 375 -14.29 9.84 18.78
CA ASP A 375 -14.05 11.10 19.50
C ASP A 375 -14.97 12.22 18.99
N MET A 376 -15.21 12.28 17.67
CA MET A 376 -16.20 13.19 17.08
C MET A 376 -17.62 12.90 17.59
N GLN A 377 -18.02 11.63 17.71
CA GLN A 377 -19.35 11.27 18.21
C GLN A 377 -19.51 11.54 19.71
N ALA A 378 -18.46 11.28 20.50
CA ALA A 378 -18.42 11.53 21.93
C ALA A 378 -18.42 13.03 22.27
N ASN A 379 -17.91 13.88 21.38
CA ASN A 379 -17.84 15.33 21.55
C ASN A 379 -18.74 16.08 20.55
N PRO A 380 -20.08 15.98 20.68
CA PRO A 380 -20.99 16.63 19.75
C PRO A 380 -20.76 18.15 19.72
N ARG A 381 -20.87 18.75 18.53
CA ARG A 381 -20.68 20.19 18.26
C ARG A 381 -19.26 20.71 18.42
N ARG A 382 -18.29 19.91 18.83
CA ARG A 382 -16.87 20.29 18.87
C ARG A 382 -16.14 19.76 17.64
N PRO A 383 -15.35 20.59 16.93
CA PRO A 383 -14.44 20.09 15.93
C PRO A 383 -13.28 19.37 16.60
N ILE A 384 -13.02 18.14 16.19
CA ILE A 384 -11.86 17.35 16.61
C ILE A 384 -10.92 17.29 15.40
N ALA A 385 -9.68 17.76 15.56
CA ALA A 385 -8.66 17.71 14.52
C ALA A 385 -7.66 16.60 14.82
N GLN A 386 -7.32 15.80 13.82
CA GLN A 386 -6.37 14.70 13.98
C GLN A 386 -5.59 14.44 12.69
N TRP A 387 -4.33 14.06 12.85
CA TRP A 387 -3.46 13.58 11.78
C TRP A 387 -3.72 12.11 11.48
N HIS A 388 -3.67 11.77 10.19
CA HIS A 388 -3.83 10.41 9.67
C HIS A 388 -2.74 10.11 8.65
N PRO A 389 -2.00 8.99 8.79
CA PRO A 389 -1.05 8.56 7.78
C PRO A 389 -1.79 8.07 6.54
N LEU A 390 -1.35 8.50 5.36
CA LEU A 390 -1.92 8.08 4.10
C LEU A 390 -1.54 6.63 3.79
N LYS A 391 -2.52 5.86 3.32
CA LYS A 391 -2.34 4.46 2.90
C LYS A 391 -2.46 4.32 1.38
N PRO A 392 -1.89 3.26 0.77
CA PRO A 392 -2.07 2.98 -0.64
C PRO A 392 -3.56 2.89 -1.01
N GLU A 393 -3.93 3.42 -2.17
CA GLU A 393 -5.32 3.41 -2.65
C GLU A 393 -5.90 1.99 -2.71
N GLU A 394 -5.10 1.02 -3.18
CA GLU A 394 -5.51 -0.38 -3.36
C GLU A 394 -5.84 -1.07 -2.03
N GLU A 395 -5.03 -0.82 -0.98
CA GLU A 395 -5.24 -1.39 0.35
C GLU A 395 -6.55 -0.85 0.96
N VAL A 396 -6.77 0.46 0.87
CA VAL A 396 -8.00 1.07 1.38
C VAL A 396 -9.22 0.59 0.61
N ASP A 397 -9.15 0.50 -0.71
CA ASP A 397 -10.28 0.02 -1.51
C ASP A 397 -10.56 -1.48 -1.25
N ALA A 398 -9.53 -2.30 -1.04
CA ALA A 398 -9.69 -3.70 -0.64
C ALA A 398 -10.37 -3.83 0.73
N THR A 399 -9.98 -3.02 1.72
CA THR A 399 -10.64 -3.03 3.05
C THR A 399 -12.10 -2.58 2.96
N LEU A 400 -12.39 -1.54 2.19
CA LEU A 400 -13.77 -1.07 1.97
C LEU A 400 -14.61 -2.11 1.21
N ALA A 401 -14.05 -2.79 0.20
CA ALA A 401 -14.71 -3.86 -0.53
C ALA A 401 -15.01 -5.06 0.38
N ALA A 402 -14.06 -5.49 1.20
CA ALA A 402 -14.24 -6.58 2.16
C ALA A 402 -15.33 -6.29 3.20
N LEU A 403 -15.46 -5.03 3.64
CA LEU A 403 -16.53 -4.60 4.55
C LEU A 403 -17.92 -4.63 3.91
N THR A 404 -17.99 -4.52 2.58
CA THR A 404 -19.24 -4.51 1.83
C THR A 404 -19.66 -5.93 1.43
N ALA A 405 -18.69 -6.84 1.22
CA ALA A 405 -18.91 -8.24 0.85
C ALA A 405 -19.36 -9.15 2.01
N LYS A 406 -19.10 -8.77 3.27
CA LYS A 406 -19.56 -9.53 4.47
C LYS A 406 -21.03 -9.29 4.83
N LYS A 407 -21.89 -8.98 3.85
CA LYS A 407 -23.29 -8.59 4.08
C LYS A 407 -24.27 -9.50 3.36
#